data_AF-A0A821Z8J1-F1
#
_entry.id   AF-A0A821Z8J1-F1
#
_cell.length_a   1.000
_cell.length_b   1.000
_cell.length_c   1.000
_cell.angle_alpha   90.00
_cell.angle_beta   90.00
_cell.angle_gamma   90.00
#
_symmetry.space_group_name_H-M   'P 1'
#
loop_
_entity.id
_entity.type
_entity.pdbx_description
1 polymer ?
#
loop_
_entity_poly.entity_id
_entity_poly.type
_entity_poly.pdbx_seq_one_letter_code
_entity_poly.pdbx_strand_id
1 'polypeptide(L)'
;MNSRLYPQPSAPPPPPPPSYQEVTNNIRQADPTSSYSTQNASVSQDSYMNNLNKFVNRYEISRAFAERLHVLRGYEIVFICDDSGSMTAPIGEANGQSGNQVTRWDELKRTVSIVVDLANVFDPDGVDVYFLNREPMLHVRDSSDLENLFVIAPE
;
A
#
# COMPACT_ATOMS: atom_id res chain seq x y z
N MET A 1 19.93 29.47 -46.60
CA MET A 1 19.43 28.10 -46.83
C MET A 1 18.74 27.66 -45.55
N ASN A 2 17.40 27.73 -45.48
CA ASN A 2 16.64 27.39 -44.27
C ASN A 2 16.04 25.99 -44.41
N SER A 3 16.59 25.04 -43.65
CA SER A 3 16.08 23.67 -43.52
C SER A 3 14.81 23.68 -42.68
N ARG A 4 13.66 23.33 -43.27
CA ARG A 4 12.41 23.12 -42.53
C ARG A 4 12.51 21.80 -41.76
N LEU A 5 12.40 21.85 -40.43
CA LEU A 5 12.16 20.70 -39.57
C LEU A 5 10.71 20.25 -39.76
N TYR A 6 10.50 19.03 -40.23
CA TYR A 6 9.18 18.42 -40.27
C TYR A 6 8.83 17.88 -38.86
N PRO A 7 7.61 18.11 -38.35
CA PRO A 7 7.16 17.51 -37.10
C PRO A 7 7.03 15.99 -37.27
N GLN A 8 7.55 15.24 -36.30
CA GLN A 8 7.39 13.79 -36.20
C GLN A 8 5.92 13.46 -35.89
N PRO A 9 5.34 12.40 -36.49
CA PRO A 9 3.99 11.96 -36.17
C PRO A 9 3.92 11.46 -34.72
N SER A 10 2.86 11.86 -34.01
CA SER A 10 2.56 11.41 -32.66
C SER A 10 2.31 9.90 -32.61
N ALA A 11 2.87 9.24 -31.60
CA ALA A 11 2.64 7.81 -31.37
C ALA A 11 1.14 7.53 -31.13
N PRO A 12 0.63 6.38 -31.59
CA PRO A 12 -0.74 5.99 -31.31
C PRO A 12 -0.96 5.77 -29.81
N PRO A 13 -2.18 5.99 -29.30
CA PRO A 13 -2.52 5.73 -27.90
C PRO A 13 -2.36 4.23 -27.58
N PRO A 14 -1.99 3.87 -26.33
CA PRO A 14 -1.95 2.49 -25.90
C PRO A 14 -3.35 1.86 -25.97
N PRO A 15 -3.45 0.54 -26.17
CA PRO A 15 -4.73 -0.16 -26.14
C PRO A 15 -5.37 -0.07 -24.75
N PRO A 16 -6.71 -0.09 -24.67
CA PRO A 16 -7.40 -0.12 -23.38
C PRO A 16 -7.07 -1.43 -22.63
N PRO A 17 -7.10 -1.40 -21.28
CA PRO A 17 -6.94 -2.62 -20.49
C PRO A 17 -8.08 -3.63 -20.77
N PRO A 18 -7.81 -4.94 -20.62
CA PRO A 18 -8.83 -5.97 -20.83
C PRO A 18 -10.00 -5.82 -19.85
N SER A 19 -11.20 -6.21 -20.29
CA SER A 19 -12.41 -6.15 -19.47
C SER A 19 -12.36 -7.17 -18.33
N TYR A 20 -12.83 -6.80 -17.14
CA TYR A 20 -12.92 -7.68 -15.96
C TYR A 20 -13.67 -9.00 -16.23
N GLN A 21 -14.54 -9.04 -17.24
CA GLN A 21 -15.28 -10.25 -17.61
C GLN A 21 -14.45 -11.27 -18.41
N GLU A 22 -13.36 -10.86 -19.06
CA GLU A 22 -12.49 -11.77 -19.83
C GLU A 22 -11.50 -12.52 -18.94
N VAL A 23 -11.09 -11.90 -17.82
CA VAL A 23 -10.13 -12.49 -16.86
C VAL A 23 -10.72 -13.70 -16.12
N THR A 24 -12.03 -13.70 -15.83
CA THR A 24 -12.67 -14.76 -15.03
C THR A 24 -12.91 -16.05 -15.83
N ASN A 25 -12.98 -15.98 -17.15
CA ASN A 25 -13.23 -17.14 -18.00
C ASN A 25 -11.98 -18.00 -18.24
N ASN A 26 -10.78 -17.41 -18.19
CA ASN A 26 -9.51 -18.13 -18.39
C ASN A 26 -9.06 -18.96 -17.17
N ILE A 27 -9.71 -18.83 -16.02
CA ILE A 27 -9.34 -19.56 -14.78
C ILE A 27 -9.93 -20.98 -14.76
N ARG A 28 -10.88 -21.31 -15.65
CA ARG A 28 -11.63 -22.58 -15.59
C ARG A 28 -11.10 -23.73 -16.45
N GLN A 29 -9.94 -23.59 -17.09
CA GLN A 29 -9.32 -24.67 -17.87
C GLN A 29 -7.82 -24.77 -17.59
N ALA A 30 -7.45 -25.42 -16.49
CA ALA A 30 -6.11 -25.97 -16.30
C ALA A 30 -6.23 -27.39 -15.73
N ASP A 31 -5.73 -28.35 -16.50
CA ASP A 31 -5.71 -29.80 -16.25
C ASP A 31 -4.74 -30.15 -15.09
N PRO A 32 -4.98 -31.20 -14.27
CA PRO A 32 -4.26 -31.45 -13.03
C PRO A 32 -3.16 -32.50 -13.22
N THR A 33 -2.12 -32.22 -14.00
CA THR A 33 -0.89 -33.03 -13.96
C THR A 33 0.35 -32.18 -14.21
N SER A 34 0.90 -31.61 -13.15
CA SER A 34 2.30 -31.17 -13.10
C SER A 34 2.81 -31.35 -11.67
N SER A 35 3.44 -32.48 -11.45
CA SER A 35 4.12 -32.85 -10.21
C SER A 35 5.50 -32.21 -10.15
N TYR A 36 5.55 -30.90 -9.87
CA TYR A 36 6.79 -30.23 -9.44
C TYR A 36 6.45 -29.15 -8.39
N SER A 37 7.24 -29.15 -7.30
CA SER A 37 7.30 -28.18 -6.19
C SER A 37 6.14 -28.08 -5.18
N THR A 38 5.97 -29.08 -4.32
CA THR A 38 5.04 -28.99 -3.16
C THR A 38 5.69 -28.40 -1.89
N GLN A 39 7.01 -28.25 -1.80
CA GLN A 39 7.66 -27.83 -0.54
C GLN A 39 7.83 -26.32 -0.35
N ASN A 40 7.86 -25.51 -1.41
CA ASN A 40 8.00 -24.05 -1.26
C ASN A 40 6.66 -23.33 -1.07
N ALA A 41 5.57 -23.84 -1.67
CA ALA A 41 4.24 -23.24 -1.58
C ALA A 41 3.61 -23.39 -0.18
N SER A 42 3.92 -24.48 0.54
CA SER A 42 3.43 -24.68 1.90
C SER A 42 4.02 -23.66 2.88
N VAL A 43 5.32 -23.40 2.78
CA VAL A 43 6.02 -22.44 3.66
C VAL A 43 5.53 -21.01 3.45
N SER A 44 5.28 -20.60 2.19
CA SER A 44 4.74 -19.27 1.89
C SER A 44 3.29 -19.09 2.34
N GLN A 45 2.49 -20.16 2.33
CA GLN A 45 1.10 -20.10 2.75
C GLN A 45 0.99 -20.11 4.29
N ASP A 46 1.83 -20.88 4.97
CA ASP A 46 1.89 -20.91 6.44
C ASP A 46 2.40 -19.58 7.01
N SER A 47 3.46 -19.00 6.42
CA SER A 47 3.98 -17.69 6.84
C SER A 47 2.94 -16.59 6.63
N TYR A 48 2.24 -16.61 5.50
CA TYR A 48 1.13 -15.72 5.20
C TYR A 48 0.01 -15.81 6.24
N MET A 49 -0.51 -17.01 6.51
CA MET A 49 -1.61 -17.20 7.46
C MET A 49 -1.20 -16.79 8.87
N ASN A 50 0.06 -17.04 9.26
CA ASN A 50 0.60 -16.59 10.54
C ASN A 50 0.66 -15.06 10.63
N ASN A 51 1.14 -14.38 9.58
CA ASN A 51 1.22 -12.92 9.55
C ASN A 51 -0.18 -12.28 9.53
N LEU A 52 -1.12 -12.84 8.77
CA LEU A 52 -2.50 -12.40 8.75
C LEU A 52 -3.16 -12.56 10.13
N ASN A 53 -2.98 -13.70 10.80
CA ASN A 53 -3.50 -13.92 12.14
C ASN A 53 -2.92 -12.93 13.17
N LYS A 54 -1.61 -12.66 13.10
CA LYS A 54 -0.97 -11.64 13.95
C LYS A 54 -1.58 -10.26 13.72
N PHE A 55 -1.75 -9.86 12.46
CA PHE A 55 -2.34 -8.58 12.09
C PHE A 55 -3.80 -8.47 12.57
N VAL A 56 -4.62 -9.48 12.27
CA VAL A 56 -6.05 -9.53 12.67
C VAL A 56 -6.20 -9.44 14.19
N ASN A 57 -5.37 -10.15 14.95
CA ASN A 57 -5.38 -10.09 16.41
C ASN A 57 -4.93 -8.72 16.94
N ARG A 58 -3.88 -8.14 16.35
CA ARG A 58 -3.34 -6.83 16.78
C ARG A 58 -4.35 -5.70 16.61
N TYR A 59 -5.13 -5.73 15.54
CA TYR A 59 -6.11 -4.68 15.20
C TYR A 59 -7.55 -5.08 15.50
N GLU A 60 -7.77 -6.17 16.24
CA GLU A 60 -9.09 -6.66 16.65
C GLU A 60 -10.09 -6.79 15.49
N ILE A 61 -9.58 -7.21 14.33
CA ILE A 61 -10.38 -7.31 13.11
C ILE A 61 -11.29 -8.53 13.20
N SER A 62 -12.57 -8.36 12.87
CA SER A 62 -13.49 -9.50 12.82
C SER A 62 -13.05 -10.52 11.77
N ARG A 63 -13.18 -11.82 12.07
CA ARG A 63 -12.83 -12.90 11.14
C ARG A 63 -13.54 -12.76 9.78
N ALA A 64 -14.82 -12.39 9.79
CA ALA A 64 -15.59 -12.20 8.56
C ALA A 64 -15.05 -11.06 7.68
N PHE A 65 -14.43 -10.05 8.27
CA PHE A 65 -13.75 -8.99 7.53
C PHE A 65 -12.36 -9.43 7.07
N ALA A 66 -11.61 -10.15 7.91
CA ALA A 66 -10.29 -10.68 7.57
C ALA A 66 -10.31 -11.56 6.30
N GLU A 67 -11.34 -12.39 6.14
CA GLU A 67 -11.52 -13.22 4.93
C GLU A 67 -11.64 -12.39 3.65
N ARG A 68 -12.13 -11.14 3.73
CA ARG A 68 -12.22 -10.23 2.59
C ARG A 68 -10.89 -9.57 2.26
N LEU A 69 -9.97 -9.44 3.22
CA LEU A 69 -8.65 -8.83 3.00
C LEU A 69 -7.78 -9.66 2.05
N HIS A 70 -8.07 -10.94 1.83
CA HIS A 70 -7.40 -11.78 0.83
C HIS A 70 -7.41 -11.15 -0.58
N VAL A 71 -8.38 -10.30 -0.90
CA VAL A 71 -8.46 -9.61 -2.19
C VAL A 71 -7.26 -8.70 -2.45
N LEU A 72 -6.56 -8.25 -1.40
CA LEU A 72 -5.40 -7.38 -1.52
C LEU A 72 -4.13 -8.13 -1.96
N ARG A 73 -4.16 -9.46 -2.08
CA ARG A 73 -3.02 -10.23 -2.61
C ARG A 73 -2.72 -9.86 -4.06
N GLY A 74 -1.43 -9.70 -4.36
CA GLY A 74 -0.95 -9.42 -5.72
C GLY A 74 -1.19 -7.98 -6.18
N TYR A 75 -1.56 -7.08 -5.25
CA TYR A 75 -1.58 -5.65 -5.49
C TYR A 75 -0.37 -5.00 -4.82
N GLU A 76 0.27 -4.10 -5.56
CA GLU A 76 1.23 -3.14 -5.01
C GLU A 76 0.47 -2.03 -4.29
N ILE A 77 0.87 -1.71 -3.06
CA ILE A 77 0.24 -0.65 -2.26
C ILE A 77 1.18 0.56 -2.21
N VAL A 78 0.67 1.72 -2.64
CA VAL A 78 1.42 2.98 -2.64
C VAL A 78 0.66 4.04 -1.86
N PHE A 79 1.36 4.72 -0.97
CA PHE A 79 0.88 5.88 -0.22
C PHE A 79 1.33 7.18 -0.87
N ILE A 80 0.41 8.14 -0.93
CA ILE A 80 0.72 9.53 -1.25
C ILE A 80 0.19 10.37 -0.10
N CYS A 81 1.11 10.94 0.67
CA CYS A 81 0.86 11.62 1.93
C CYS A 81 0.94 13.13 1.76
N ASP A 82 -0.09 13.85 2.21
CA ASP A 82 0.00 15.30 2.38
C ASP A 82 0.90 15.60 3.58
N ASP A 83 1.92 16.43 3.35
CA ASP A 83 2.84 16.94 4.34
C ASP A 83 2.91 18.47 4.32
N SER A 84 1.82 19.12 3.90
CA SER A 84 1.67 20.57 4.02
C SER A 84 1.53 21.02 5.48
N GLY A 85 1.84 22.29 5.76
CA GLY A 85 1.78 22.88 7.10
C GLY A 85 0.39 22.80 7.74
N SER A 86 -0.66 22.64 6.93
CA SER A 86 -2.04 22.40 7.40
C SER A 86 -2.19 21.09 8.20
N MET A 87 -1.26 20.16 8.04
CA MET A 87 -1.19 18.89 8.77
C MET A 87 -0.74 19.06 10.23
N THR A 88 -0.22 20.24 10.61
CA THR A 88 0.06 20.56 12.02
C THR A 88 -1.19 20.94 12.82
N ALA A 89 -2.34 21.09 12.15
CA ALA A 89 -3.59 21.45 12.81
C ALA A 89 -4.01 20.35 13.80
N PRO A 90 -4.48 20.72 15.02
CA PRO A 90 -4.98 19.76 15.99
C PRO A 90 -6.26 19.09 15.50
N ILE A 91 -6.46 17.85 15.91
CA ILE A 91 -7.70 17.10 15.71
C ILE A 91 -8.53 17.21 17.00
N GLY A 92 -9.73 17.76 16.88
CA GLY A 92 -10.68 17.92 17.98
C GLY A 92 -10.66 19.30 18.63
N GLU A 93 -11.63 19.55 19.51
CA GLU A 93 -11.73 20.80 20.25
C GLU A 93 -10.65 20.83 21.35
N ALA A 94 -9.89 21.93 21.42
CA ALA A 94 -8.97 22.20 22.50
C ALA A 94 -9.75 22.39 23.81
N ASN A 95 -10.08 21.27 24.47
CA ASN A 95 -10.78 21.25 25.76
C ASN A 95 -9.86 21.69 26.89
N GLY A 96 -9.28 22.90 26.79
CA GLY A 96 -8.58 23.63 27.86
C GLY A 96 -7.41 22.92 28.55
N GLN A 97 -7.08 21.70 28.16
CA GLN A 97 -6.03 20.89 28.76
C GLN A 97 -4.77 21.11 27.95
N SER A 98 -3.76 21.68 28.61
CA SER A 98 -2.42 21.95 28.11
C SER A 98 -1.61 20.66 27.89
N GLY A 99 -2.21 19.67 27.21
CA GLY A 99 -1.59 18.43 26.78
C GLY A 99 -1.13 18.53 25.31
N ASN A 100 -0.24 17.63 24.91
CA ASN A 100 0.21 17.51 23.53
C ASN A 100 -1.01 17.14 22.66
N GLN A 101 -1.53 18.11 21.90
CA GLN A 101 -2.70 17.87 21.05
C GLN A 101 -2.31 16.98 19.88
N VAL A 102 -3.12 15.95 19.62
CA VAL A 102 -2.94 15.09 18.44
C VAL A 102 -3.20 15.93 17.19
N THR A 103 -2.25 15.96 16.27
CA THR A 103 -2.34 16.70 15.01
C THR A 103 -2.82 15.80 13.88
N ARG A 104 -3.23 16.40 12.75
CA ARG A 104 -3.52 15.66 11.50
C ARG A 104 -2.31 14.84 11.05
N TRP A 105 -1.11 15.33 11.28
CA TRP A 105 0.14 14.62 11.02
C TRP A 105 0.26 13.35 11.87
N ASP A 106 -0.09 13.40 13.15
CA ASP A 106 -0.09 12.24 14.04
C ASP A 106 -1.13 11.18 13.62
N GLU A 107 -2.32 11.61 13.17
CA GLU A 107 -3.34 10.71 12.65
C GLU A 107 -2.92 10.07 11.32
N LEU A 108 -2.31 10.85 10.42
CA LEU A 108 -1.74 10.33 9.18
C LEU A 108 -0.68 9.27 9.49
N LYS A 109 0.26 9.55 10.40
CA LYS A 109 1.27 8.59 10.85
C LYS A 109 0.62 7.28 11.28
N ARG A 110 -0.33 7.35 12.23
CA ARG A 110 -1.04 6.16 12.73
C ARG A 110 -1.72 5.39 11.59
N THR A 111 -2.36 6.10 10.67
CA THR A 111 -3.08 5.49 9.55
C THR A 111 -2.11 4.75 8.61
N VAL A 112 -1.03 5.40 8.20
CA VAL A 112 -0.01 4.79 7.33
C VAL A 112 0.65 3.61 8.04
N SER A 113 0.97 3.70 9.34
CA SER A 113 1.50 2.57 10.12
C SER A 113 0.59 1.34 10.09
N ILE A 114 -0.73 1.52 10.24
CA ILE A 114 -1.69 0.41 10.20
C ILE A 114 -1.66 -0.26 8.82
N VAL A 115 -1.63 0.53 7.75
CA VAL A 115 -1.70 -0.04 6.41
C VAL A 115 -0.35 -0.60 5.96
N VAL A 116 0.79 -0.07 6.40
CA VAL A 116 2.11 -0.71 6.23
C VAL A 116 2.08 -2.11 6.87
N ASP A 117 1.61 -2.22 8.11
CA ASP A 117 1.51 -3.51 8.80
C ASP A 117 0.54 -4.46 8.08
N LEU A 118 -0.55 -3.94 7.47
CA LEU A 118 -1.47 -4.71 6.64
C LEU A 118 -0.77 -5.18 5.36
N ALA A 119 -0.16 -4.25 4.63
CA ALA A 119 0.41 -4.48 3.31
C ALA A 119 1.53 -5.52 3.37
N ASN A 120 2.37 -5.49 4.39
CA ASN A 120 3.43 -6.49 4.60
C ASN A 120 2.90 -7.92 4.83
N VAL A 121 1.60 -8.10 5.08
CA VAL A 121 0.98 -9.43 5.06
C VAL A 121 0.79 -9.94 3.63
N PHE A 122 0.53 -9.05 2.67
CA PHE A 122 0.16 -9.40 1.28
C PHE A 122 1.27 -9.17 0.27
N ASP A 123 2.16 -8.24 0.57
CA ASP A 123 3.25 -7.76 -0.28
C ASP A 123 4.58 -7.91 0.48
N PRO A 124 5.41 -8.91 0.11
CA PRO A 124 6.70 -9.12 0.75
C PRO A 124 7.75 -8.09 0.31
N ASP A 125 7.52 -7.35 -0.77
CA ASP A 125 8.47 -6.36 -1.28
C ASP A 125 8.36 -5.05 -0.48
N GLY A 126 7.19 -4.78 0.11
CA GLY A 126 6.91 -3.69 1.04
C GLY A 126 5.90 -2.71 0.44
N VAL A 127 5.89 -1.47 0.94
CA VAL A 127 5.09 -0.41 0.32
C VAL A 127 5.90 0.85 0.07
N ASP A 128 5.50 1.60 -0.94
CA ASP A 128 6.11 2.89 -1.23
C ASP A 128 5.31 4.02 -0.60
N VAL A 129 5.99 4.93 0.09
CA VAL A 129 5.41 6.10 0.76
C VAL A 129 5.96 7.37 0.14
N TYR A 130 5.12 8.04 -0.64
CA TYR A 130 5.40 9.35 -1.23
C TYR A 130 4.84 10.46 -0.35
N PHE A 131 5.48 11.61 -0.37
CA PHE A 131 4.97 12.86 0.19
C PHE A 131 4.81 13.89 -0.90
N LEU A 132 3.97 14.90 -0.67
CA LEU A 132 3.75 15.96 -1.66
C LEU A 132 4.93 16.93 -1.75
N ASN A 133 5.61 17.21 -0.63
CA ASN A 133 6.63 18.26 -0.55
C ASN A 133 8.05 17.74 -0.22
N ARG A 134 8.25 16.41 -0.16
CA ARG A 134 9.58 15.81 0.11
C ARG A 134 9.79 14.48 -0.63
N GLU A 135 11.02 13.99 -0.57
CA GLU A 135 11.41 12.73 -1.19
C GLU A 135 10.65 11.52 -0.61
N PRO A 136 10.34 10.51 -1.45
CA PRO A 136 9.65 9.31 -1.01
C PRO A 136 10.54 8.37 -0.22
N MET A 137 9.91 7.47 0.53
CA MET A 137 10.52 6.29 1.15
C MET A 137 9.95 5.04 0.49
N LEU A 138 10.81 4.25 -0.14
CA LEU A 138 10.41 3.08 -0.92
C LEU A 138 10.62 1.78 -0.13
N HIS A 139 9.83 0.75 -0.45
CA HIS A 139 9.93 -0.59 0.13
C HIS A 139 9.87 -0.62 1.68
N VAL A 140 8.97 0.16 2.26
CA VAL A 140 8.72 0.20 3.71
C VAL A 140 8.12 -1.13 4.15
N ARG A 141 8.77 -1.80 5.11
CA ARG A 141 8.42 -3.18 5.52
C ARG A 141 7.97 -3.33 6.96
N ASP A 142 8.17 -2.29 7.76
CA ASP A 142 7.70 -2.26 9.14
C ASP A 142 7.20 -0.87 9.48
N SER A 143 6.10 -0.78 10.24
CA SER A 143 5.60 0.52 10.67
C SER A 143 6.60 1.31 11.53
N SER A 144 7.57 0.66 12.16
CA SER A 144 8.67 1.32 12.86
C SER A 144 9.62 2.08 11.94
N ASP A 145 9.71 1.73 10.65
CA ASP A 145 10.50 2.48 9.66
C ASP A 145 9.93 3.90 9.46
N LEU A 146 8.62 4.05 9.65
CA LEU A 146 7.92 5.33 9.56
C LEU A 146 8.22 6.27 10.74
N GLU A 147 8.72 5.76 11.87
CA GLU A 147 8.96 6.59 13.05
C GLU A 147 9.89 7.75 12.71
N ASN A 148 10.99 7.48 12.00
CA ASN A 148 11.97 8.48 11.58
C ASN A 148 11.41 9.44 10.53
N LEU A 149 10.51 8.95 9.68
CA LEU A 149 9.93 9.70 8.57
C LEU A 149 8.98 10.81 9.07
N PHE A 150 8.20 10.49 10.10
CA PHE A 150 7.24 11.41 10.70
C PHE A 150 7.83 12.31 11.79
N VAL A 151 9.12 12.16 12.15
CA VAL A 151 9.85 13.15 12.99
C VAL A 151 9.99 14.49 12.26
N ILE A 152 10.15 14.44 10.94
CA ILE A 152 10.27 15.65 10.12
C ILE A 152 8.88 16.28 10.00
N ALA A 153 8.74 17.48 10.57
CA ALA A 153 7.48 18.21 10.55
C ALA A 153 6.97 18.46 9.11
N PRO A 154 5.65 18.62 8.91
CA PRO A 154 5.07 19.09 7.64
C PRO A 154 5.62 20.48 7.25
N GLU A 155 5.73 20.76 5.94
CA GLU A 155 6.22 22.04 5.37
C GLU A 155 5.12 23.10 5.20
#